data_AF-A0A917UT06-F1
#
_entry.id   AF-A0A917UT06-F1
#
_cell.length_a   1.000
_cell.length_b   1.000
_cell.length_c   1.000
_cell.angle_alpha   90.00
_cell.angle_beta   90.00
_cell.angle_gamma   90.00
#
_symmetry.space_group_name_H-M   'P 1'
#
loop_
_entity.id
_entity.type
_entity.pdbx_description
1 polymer ?
#
loop_
_entity_poly.entity_id
_entity_poly.type
_entity_poly.pdbx_seq_one_letter_code
_entity_poly.pdbx_strand_id
1 'polypeptide(L)'
;MNGMVDLLGTMRRLRAPDGCPWDREQTHETLRPYLLEEAAEAADAITAGNLPELAGELGDVLLQVAFHSVIAEEAGHFTYADVERGIVEKLERRHPHVFGDVQVSGSDEVASNWQAIKAQERGGRDRTLTERIPSALGALAREAQAQRLLQRERPGGAPQAAGQGDVGAVREALRDADGEAGVARLLSAVVAFARAQGVDPELALRAHTARTLQAAEANP
;
A
#
# COMPACT_ATOMS: atom_id res chain seq x y z
N MET A 1 -25.94 1.76 17.12
CA MET A 1 -24.49 1.68 16.88
C MET A 1 -24.10 2.92 16.12
N ASN A 2 -23.25 3.77 16.70
CA ASN A 2 -22.78 5.01 16.05
C ASN A 2 -21.47 4.76 15.28
N GLY A 3 -21.40 3.63 14.55
CA GLY A 3 -20.29 3.26 13.68
C GLY A 3 -18.92 3.38 14.36
N MET A 4 -18.03 4.18 13.78
CA MET A 4 -16.68 4.42 14.28
C MET A 4 -16.61 4.97 15.71
N VAL A 5 -17.65 5.65 16.20
CA VAL A 5 -17.72 6.13 17.58
C VAL A 5 -17.69 4.96 18.57
N ASP A 6 -18.33 3.84 18.23
CA ASP A 6 -18.37 2.65 19.07
C ASP A 6 -16.99 1.98 19.12
N LEU A 7 -16.28 1.89 17.99
CA LEU A 7 -14.92 1.34 17.93
C LEU A 7 -13.92 2.16 18.75
N LEU A 8 -13.91 3.49 18.58
CA LEU A 8 -13.04 4.38 19.36
C LEU A 8 -13.36 4.34 20.85
N GLY A 9 -14.65 4.26 21.22
CA GLY A 9 -15.08 4.10 22.61
C GLY A 9 -14.54 2.80 23.23
N THR A 10 -14.65 1.69 22.51
CA THR A 10 -14.08 0.40 22.90
C THR A 10 -12.55 0.48 23.05
N MET A 11 -11.85 1.05 22.07
CA MET A 11 -10.39 1.17 22.11
C MET A 11 -9.91 2.02 23.30
N ARG A 12 -10.56 3.15 23.57
CA ARG A 12 -10.25 3.98 24.75
C ARG A 12 -10.50 3.22 26.05
N ARG A 13 -11.55 2.40 26.12
CA ARG A 13 -11.81 1.56 27.30
C ARG A 13 -10.75 0.48 27.50
N LEU A 14 -10.31 -0.15 26.41
CA LEU A 14 -9.25 -1.15 26.41
C LEU A 14 -7.92 -0.54 26.87
N ARG A 15 -7.61 0.68 26.44
CA ARG A 15 -6.38 1.40 26.81
C ARG A 15 -6.46 2.24 28.10
N ALA A 16 -7.61 2.29 28.76
CA ALA A 16 -7.77 2.96 30.06
C ALA A 16 -6.84 2.35 31.13
N PRO A 17 -6.49 3.05 32.23
CA PRO A 17 -5.56 2.52 33.25
C PRO A 17 -5.94 1.15 33.85
N ASP A 18 -7.24 0.85 33.94
CA ASP A 18 -7.83 -0.40 34.41
C ASP A 18 -8.28 -1.33 33.26
N GLY A 19 -7.86 -1.01 32.02
CA GLY A 19 -8.14 -1.76 30.82
C GLY A 19 -7.18 -2.94 30.59
N CYS A 20 -7.11 -3.40 29.34
CA CYS A 20 -6.26 -4.51 28.94
C CYS A 20 -4.78 -4.12 29.00
N PRO A 21 -3.93 -4.86 29.74
CA PRO A 21 -2.50 -4.55 29.83
C PRO A 21 -1.79 -4.56 28.48
N TRP A 22 -2.13 -5.52 27.61
CA TRP A 22 -1.52 -5.64 26.28
C TRP A 22 -1.89 -4.45 25.39
N ASP A 23 -3.16 -4.04 25.37
CA ASP A 23 -3.59 -2.91 24.55
C ASP A 23 -2.91 -1.62 25.01
N ARG A 24 -2.71 -1.43 26.32
CA ARG A 24 -2.07 -0.25 26.89
C ARG A 24 -0.59 -0.11 26.57
N GLU A 25 0.16 -1.20 26.55
CA GLU A 25 1.60 -1.17 26.29
C GLU A 25 1.94 -0.92 24.81
N GLN A 26 0.96 -1.04 23.90
CA GLN A 26 1.18 -0.81 22.47
C GLN A 26 1.56 0.64 22.16
N THR A 27 2.51 0.80 21.24
CA THR A 27 2.93 2.06 20.63
C THR A 27 2.71 2.01 19.12
N HIS A 28 2.92 3.14 18.43
CA HIS A 28 2.88 3.14 16.96
C HIS A 28 3.90 2.17 16.34
N GLU A 29 5.07 2.02 16.96
CA GLU A 29 6.15 1.17 16.49
C GLU A 29 5.83 -0.32 16.69
N THR A 30 5.23 -0.69 17.83
CA THR A 30 4.85 -2.09 18.11
C THR A 30 3.68 -2.53 17.24
N LEU A 31 2.79 -1.61 16.86
CA LEU A 31 1.62 -1.87 16.01
C LEU A 31 1.92 -1.89 14.51
N ARG A 32 3.03 -1.27 14.07
CA ARG A 32 3.43 -1.24 12.66
C ARG A 32 3.40 -2.60 11.94
N PRO A 33 3.95 -3.71 12.48
CA PRO A 33 3.86 -5.00 11.80
C PRO A 33 2.41 -5.45 11.59
N TYR A 34 1.56 -5.33 12.60
CA TYR A 34 0.14 -5.72 12.50
C TYR A 34 -0.59 -4.90 11.43
N LEU A 35 -0.37 -3.60 11.34
CA LEU A 35 -0.95 -2.79 10.26
C LEU A 35 -0.57 -3.28 8.85
N LEU A 36 0.64 -3.81 8.67
CA LEU A 36 1.06 -4.39 7.40
C LEU A 36 0.44 -5.78 7.17
N GLU A 37 0.25 -6.55 8.24
CA GLU A 37 -0.39 -7.86 8.25
C GLU A 37 -1.87 -7.75 7.87
N GLU A 38 -2.68 -6.95 8.58
CA GLU A 38 -4.11 -6.80 8.28
C GLU A 38 -4.36 -6.28 6.86
N ALA A 39 -3.51 -5.37 6.39
CA ALA A 39 -3.60 -4.86 5.02
C ALA A 39 -3.26 -5.94 3.97
N ALA A 40 -2.38 -6.88 4.31
CA ALA A 40 -2.07 -8.03 3.48
C ALA A 40 -3.20 -9.08 3.52
N GLU A 41 -3.76 -9.37 4.70
CA GLU A 41 -4.89 -10.31 4.85
C GLU A 41 -6.13 -9.81 4.10
N ALA A 42 -6.42 -8.51 4.17
CA ALA A 42 -7.47 -7.90 3.34
C ALA A 42 -7.21 -8.07 1.83
N ALA A 43 -5.94 -7.98 1.39
CA ALA A 43 -5.58 -8.20 -0.01
C ALA A 43 -5.70 -9.69 -0.40
N ASP A 44 -5.40 -10.61 0.51
CA ASP A 44 -5.56 -12.04 0.31
C ASP A 44 -7.05 -12.43 0.23
N ALA A 45 -7.90 -11.86 1.08
CA ALA A 45 -9.36 -12.04 1.03
C ALA A 45 -9.96 -11.54 -0.30
N ILE A 46 -9.49 -10.40 -0.83
CA ILE A 46 -9.85 -9.90 -2.17
C ILE A 46 -9.43 -10.93 -3.24
N THR A 47 -8.20 -11.45 -3.14
CA THR A 47 -7.65 -12.40 -4.11
C THR A 47 -8.42 -13.72 -4.10
N ALA A 48 -8.86 -14.17 -2.93
CA ALA A 48 -9.69 -15.36 -2.76
C ALA A 48 -11.16 -15.15 -3.17
N GLY A 49 -11.61 -13.91 -3.36
CA GLY A 49 -13.01 -13.58 -3.59
C GLY A 49 -13.90 -13.86 -2.38
N ASN A 50 -13.32 -13.94 -1.17
CA ASN A 50 -14.01 -14.27 0.06
C ASN A 50 -14.57 -13.00 0.71
N LEU A 51 -15.78 -12.60 0.31
CA LEU A 51 -16.42 -11.37 0.81
C LEU A 51 -16.66 -11.35 2.34
N PRO A 52 -17.07 -12.45 2.99
CA PRO A 52 -17.17 -12.49 4.45
C PRO A 52 -15.84 -12.23 5.17
N GLU A 53 -14.76 -12.86 4.72
CA GLU A 53 -13.42 -12.65 5.28
C GLU A 53 -12.94 -11.22 5.02
N LEU A 54 -13.13 -10.70 3.79
CA LEU A 54 -12.80 -9.32 3.46
C LEU A 54 -13.47 -8.30 4.40
N ALA A 55 -14.71 -8.54 4.83
CA ALA A 55 -15.38 -7.67 5.78
C ALA A 55 -14.72 -7.71 7.18
N GLY A 56 -14.21 -8.87 7.59
CA GLY A 56 -13.41 -9.04 8.82
C GLY A 56 -12.09 -8.29 8.72
N GLU A 57 -11.30 -8.55 7.67
CA GLU A 57 -9.97 -7.97 7.50
C GLU A 57 -10.00 -6.44 7.33
N LEU A 58 -11.02 -5.91 6.63
CA LEU A 58 -11.23 -4.46 6.58
C LEU A 58 -11.58 -3.89 7.96
N GLY A 59 -12.25 -4.67 8.80
CA GLY A 59 -12.48 -4.36 10.21
C GLY A 59 -11.18 -4.30 11.01
N ASP A 60 -10.25 -5.23 10.79
CA ASP A 60 -8.95 -5.26 11.47
C ASP A 60 -8.02 -4.12 10.99
N VAL A 61 -8.07 -3.76 9.70
CA VAL A 61 -7.46 -2.52 9.22
C VAL A 61 -8.06 -1.28 9.92
N LEU A 62 -9.38 -1.24 10.14
CA LEU A 62 -10.02 -0.15 10.89
C LEU A 62 -9.62 -0.16 12.38
N LEU A 63 -9.45 -1.34 12.99
CA LEU A 63 -8.93 -1.50 14.35
C LEU A 63 -7.56 -0.83 14.48
N GLN A 64 -6.65 -1.04 13.52
CA GLN A 64 -5.34 -0.39 13.50
C GLN A 64 -5.47 1.14 13.42
N VAL A 65 -6.36 1.67 12.57
CA VAL A 65 -6.63 3.11 12.50
C VAL A 65 -7.11 3.66 13.86
N ALA A 66 -8.00 2.94 14.54
CA ALA A 66 -8.48 3.32 15.87
C ALA A 66 -7.36 3.31 16.91
N PHE A 67 -6.53 2.26 16.93
CA PHE A 67 -5.38 2.14 17.83
C PHE A 67 -4.42 3.31 17.69
N HIS A 68 -3.96 3.60 16.46
CA HIS A 68 -3.07 4.71 16.19
C HIS A 68 -3.71 6.06 16.55
N SER A 69 -5.01 6.23 16.29
CA SER A 69 -5.72 7.47 16.64
C SER A 69 -5.81 7.68 18.14
N VAL A 70 -6.11 6.63 18.92
CA VAL A 70 -6.22 6.71 20.38
C VAL A 70 -4.84 6.94 21.03
N ILE A 71 -3.79 6.27 20.56
CA ILE A 71 -2.41 6.51 21.04
C ILE A 71 -2.00 7.97 20.79
N ALA A 72 -2.31 8.52 19.61
CA ALA A 72 -1.99 9.91 19.28
C ALA A 72 -2.82 10.92 20.10
N GLU A 73 -4.08 10.58 20.39
CA GLU A 73 -4.98 11.37 21.23
C GLU A 73 -4.45 11.43 22.68
N GLU A 74 -4.05 10.28 23.24
CA GLU A 74 -3.43 10.17 24.57
C GLU A 74 -2.16 11.02 24.70
N ALA A 75 -1.39 11.13 23.62
CA ALA A 75 -0.18 11.95 23.55
C ALA A 75 -0.45 13.44 23.22
N GLY A 76 -1.71 13.83 22.97
CA GLY A 76 -2.10 15.21 22.63
C GLY A 76 -1.63 15.66 21.24
N HIS A 77 -1.44 14.73 20.30
CA HIS A 77 -0.96 15.03 18.94
C HIS A 77 -2.09 15.24 17.93
N PHE A 78 -2.93 14.23 17.71
CA PHE A 78 -4.09 14.30 16.82
C PHE A 78 -5.16 13.31 17.27
N THR A 79 -6.37 13.51 16.77
CA THR A 79 -7.53 12.65 17.04
C THR A 79 -8.00 11.95 15.77
N TYR A 80 -8.87 10.95 15.91
CA TYR A 80 -9.54 10.34 14.75
C TYR A 80 -10.29 11.39 13.90
N ALA A 81 -10.91 12.40 14.52
CA ALA A 81 -11.62 13.45 13.80
C ALA A 81 -10.67 14.27 12.90
N ASP A 82 -9.39 14.40 13.27
CA ASP A 82 -8.38 15.03 12.44
C ASP A 82 -7.98 14.14 11.27
N VAL A 83 -7.88 12.82 11.49
CA VAL A 83 -7.63 11.83 10.44
C VAL A 83 -8.76 11.83 9.40
N GLU A 84 -10.01 11.74 9.86
CA GLU A 84 -11.22 11.75 9.03
C GLU A 84 -11.34 13.05 8.24
N ARG A 85 -11.28 14.20 8.92
CA ARG A 85 -11.33 15.51 8.26
C ARG A 85 -10.22 15.65 7.22
N GLY A 86 -8.99 15.25 7.56
CA GLY A 86 -7.86 15.33 6.66
C GLY A 86 -7.97 14.46 5.40
N ILE A 87 -8.67 13.31 5.45
CA ILE A 87 -8.93 12.51 4.24
C ILE A 87 -10.13 13.05 3.46
N VAL A 88 -11.21 13.47 4.12
CA VAL A 88 -12.41 14.03 3.48
C VAL A 88 -12.06 15.29 2.70
N GLU A 89 -11.48 16.30 3.34
CA GLU A 89 -11.08 17.56 2.69
C GLU A 89 -10.13 17.32 1.52
N LYS A 90 -9.22 16.34 1.65
CA LYS A 90 -8.29 15.95 0.58
C LYS A 90 -9.01 15.31 -0.59
N LEU A 91 -10.00 14.45 -0.35
CA LEU A 91 -10.78 13.81 -1.39
C LEU A 91 -11.66 14.83 -2.11
N GLU A 92 -12.36 15.70 -1.39
CA GLU A 92 -13.19 16.75 -1.98
C GLU A 92 -12.34 17.66 -2.87
N ARG A 93 -11.24 18.17 -2.34
CA ARG A 93 -10.36 19.09 -3.07
C ARG A 93 -9.68 18.46 -4.29
N ARG A 94 -9.43 17.15 -4.27
CA ARG A 94 -8.84 16.42 -5.42
C ARG A 94 -9.87 15.88 -6.41
N HIS A 95 -11.16 15.97 -6.10
CA HIS A 95 -12.25 15.64 -7.03
C HIS A 95 -13.12 16.87 -7.30
N PRO A 96 -12.57 17.97 -7.85
CA PRO A 96 -13.35 19.16 -8.16
C PRO A 96 -14.39 18.93 -9.26
N HIS A 97 -14.35 17.79 -9.94
CA HIS A 97 -15.36 17.35 -10.90
C HIS A 97 -16.56 16.64 -10.27
N VAL A 98 -16.46 16.28 -8.98
CA VAL A 98 -17.57 15.74 -8.19
C VAL A 98 -18.08 16.81 -7.22
N PHE A 99 -17.18 17.54 -6.57
CA PHE A 99 -17.51 18.47 -5.47
C PHE A 99 -17.36 19.96 -5.85
N GLY A 100 -17.13 20.27 -7.12
CA GLY A 100 -17.01 21.63 -7.64
C GLY A 100 -17.50 21.72 -9.08
N ASP A 101 -16.96 22.67 -9.84
CA ASP A 101 -17.49 23.00 -11.18
C ASP A 101 -16.64 22.47 -12.34
N VAL A 102 -15.55 21.74 -12.07
CA VAL A 102 -14.63 21.25 -13.10
C VAL A 102 -15.32 20.16 -13.92
N GLN A 103 -15.48 20.35 -15.22
CA GLN A 103 -15.96 19.31 -16.11
C GLN A 103 -14.79 18.45 -16.59
N VAL A 104 -15.03 17.14 -16.71
CA VAL A 104 -14.06 16.16 -17.23
C VAL A 104 -14.74 15.27 -18.27
N SER A 105 -14.00 14.93 -19.30
CA SER A 105 -14.46 14.11 -20.43
C SER A 105 -14.24 12.60 -20.23
N GLY A 106 -13.45 12.21 -19.22
CA GLY A 106 -13.17 10.80 -18.91
C GLY A 106 -12.10 10.61 -17.83
N SER A 107 -11.79 9.34 -17.54
CA SER A 107 -10.86 8.95 -16.47
C SER A 107 -9.43 9.47 -16.66
N ASP A 108 -8.98 9.64 -17.90
CA ASP A 108 -7.62 10.12 -18.19
C ASP A 108 -7.45 11.60 -17.80
N GLU A 109 -8.49 12.40 -18.02
CA GLU A 109 -8.53 13.81 -17.60
C GLU A 109 -8.63 13.92 -16.07
N VAL A 110 -9.43 13.05 -15.43
CA VAL A 110 -9.47 12.93 -13.97
C VAL A 110 -8.08 12.61 -13.40
N ALA A 111 -7.39 11.63 -13.97
CA ALA A 111 -6.05 11.25 -13.54
C ALA A 111 -5.04 12.41 -13.70
N SER A 112 -5.14 13.16 -14.79
CA SER A 112 -4.27 14.32 -15.06
C SER A 112 -4.53 15.46 -14.07
N ASN A 113 -5.79 15.80 -13.82
CA ASN A 113 -6.19 16.80 -12.84
C ASN A 113 -5.75 16.42 -11.42
N TRP A 114 -5.88 15.14 -11.06
CA TRP A 114 -5.43 14.62 -9.78
C TRP A 114 -3.93 14.82 -9.55
N GLN A 115 -3.09 14.58 -10.58
CA GLN A 115 -1.64 14.81 -10.46
C GLN A 115 -1.30 16.30 -10.34
N ALA A 116 -2.00 17.16 -11.09
CA ALA A 116 -1.81 18.61 -11.02
C ALA A 116 -2.14 19.17 -9.62
N ILE A 117 -3.31 18.80 -9.06
CA ILE A 117 -3.72 19.23 -7.71
C ILE A 117 -2.72 18.71 -6.66
N LYS A 118 -2.29 17.46 -6.78
CA LYS A 118 -1.25 16.88 -5.93
C LYS A 118 0.05 17.68 -5.94
N ALA A 119 0.48 18.20 -7.08
CA ALA A 119 1.70 19.00 -7.21
C ALA A 119 1.55 20.36 -6.49
N GLN A 120 0.38 21.00 -6.63
CA GLN A 120 0.09 22.29 -5.99
C GLN A 120 0.07 22.20 -4.47
N GLU A 121 -0.54 21.16 -3.89
CA GLU A 121 -0.61 20.94 -2.43
C GLU A 121 0.74 20.94 -1.72
N ARG A 122 1.81 20.57 -2.42
CA ARG A 122 3.15 20.41 -1.84
C ARG A 122 3.98 21.70 -1.87
N GLY A 123 3.33 22.85 -2.06
CA GLY A 123 4.01 24.13 -2.20
C GLY A 123 4.95 24.16 -3.41
N GLY A 124 4.64 23.40 -4.45
CA GLY A 124 5.50 23.25 -5.63
C GLY A 124 6.76 22.40 -5.41
N ARG A 125 6.96 21.78 -4.24
CA ARG A 125 8.07 20.86 -4.01
C ARG A 125 7.74 19.46 -4.55
N ASP A 126 8.61 18.97 -5.41
CA ASP A 126 8.57 17.57 -5.83
C ASP A 126 9.15 16.64 -4.76
N ARG A 127 8.50 15.48 -4.60
CA ARG A 127 9.03 14.39 -3.78
C ARG A 127 10.30 13.85 -4.45
N THR A 128 11.33 13.58 -3.66
CA THR A 128 12.47 12.77 -4.12
C THR A 128 11.98 11.38 -4.56
N LEU A 129 12.75 10.68 -5.38
CA LEU A 129 12.37 9.32 -5.83
C LEU A 129 12.14 8.38 -4.65
N THR A 130 12.96 8.49 -3.59
CA THR A 130 12.84 7.70 -2.37
C THR A 130 11.63 8.09 -1.53
N GLU A 131 11.28 9.37 -1.49
CA GLU A 131 10.04 9.81 -0.84
C GLU A 131 8.83 9.23 -1.56
N ARG A 132 8.83 9.10 -2.90
CA ARG A 132 7.66 8.71 -3.70
C ARG A 132 7.15 7.29 -3.43
N ILE A 133 8.00 6.39 -2.97
CA ILE A 133 7.70 4.96 -2.81
C ILE A 133 7.87 4.59 -1.32
N PRO A 134 6.80 4.21 -0.61
CA PRO A 134 6.89 3.88 0.80
C PRO A 134 7.90 2.76 1.07
N SER A 135 8.72 2.94 2.10
CA SER A 135 9.77 1.98 2.41
C SER A 135 9.27 0.64 2.98
N ALA A 136 8.07 0.66 3.55
CA ALA A 136 7.40 -0.49 4.16
C ALA A 136 6.64 -1.37 3.16
N LEU A 137 6.56 -1.00 1.87
CA LEU A 137 5.98 -1.88 0.86
C LEU A 137 6.77 -3.18 0.76
N GLY A 138 6.07 -4.28 0.49
CA GLY A 138 6.70 -5.55 0.12
C GLY A 138 7.73 -5.37 -0.98
N ALA A 139 8.82 -6.14 -0.92
CA ALA A 139 10.00 -5.89 -1.75
C ALA A 139 9.68 -5.89 -3.26
N LEU A 140 8.81 -6.80 -3.72
CA LEU A 140 8.44 -6.90 -5.13
C LEU A 140 7.52 -5.75 -5.55
N ALA A 141 6.55 -5.39 -4.71
CA ALA A 141 5.69 -4.22 -4.95
C ALA A 141 6.50 -2.91 -5.00
N ARG A 142 7.45 -2.76 -4.07
CA ARG A 142 8.33 -1.60 -3.99
C ARG A 142 9.21 -1.46 -5.24
N GLU A 143 9.84 -2.56 -5.66
CA GLU A 143 10.64 -2.62 -6.89
C GLU A 143 9.77 -2.33 -8.13
N ALA A 144 8.58 -2.92 -8.20
CA ALA A 144 7.66 -2.69 -9.32
C ALA A 144 7.23 -1.22 -9.44
N GLN A 145 6.99 -0.55 -8.31
CA GLN A 145 6.71 0.89 -8.28
C GLN A 145 7.94 1.72 -8.66
N ALA A 146 9.14 1.33 -8.23
CA ALA A 146 10.39 2.00 -8.58
C ALA A 146 10.63 1.97 -10.09
N GLN A 147 10.49 0.80 -10.71
CA GLN A 147 10.66 0.67 -12.15
C GLN A 147 9.60 1.46 -12.94
N ARG A 148 8.32 1.48 -12.49
CA ARG A 148 7.27 2.33 -13.12
C ARG A 148 7.61 3.81 -13.03
N LEU A 149 8.09 4.26 -11.87
CA LEU A 149 8.48 5.65 -11.66
C LEU A 149 9.66 6.04 -12.56
N LEU A 150 10.72 5.22 -12.59
CA LEU A 150 11.92 5.46 -13.40
C LEU A 150 11.62 5.41 -14.92
N GLN A 151 10.62 4.64 -15.35
CA GLN A 151 10.17 4.65 -16.75
C GLN A 151 9.46 5.96 -17.11
N ARG A 152 8.68 6.54 -16.19
CA ARG A 152 7.92 7.79 -16.42
C ARG A 152 8.79 9.05 -16.44
N GLU A 153 9.86 9.08 -15.65
CA GLU A 153 10.73 10.27 -15.48
C GLU A 153 11.81 10.41 -16.59
N ARG A 154 11.83 9.54 -17.61
CA ARG A 154 12.83 9.61 -18.69
C ARG A 154 12.54 10.76 -19.68
N PRO A 155 13.54 11.59 -20.04
CA PRO A 155 13.39 12.64 -21.04
C PRO A 155 12.97 12.06 -22.40
N GLY A 156 11.92 12.60 -23.00
CA GLY A 156 11.47 12.26 -24.35
C GLY A 156 10.26 11.33 -24.44
N GLY A 157 9.71 10.84 -23.32
CA GLY A 157 8.40 10.15 -23.27
C GLY A 157 8.27 8.86 -24.10
N ALA A 158 9.29 8.48 -24.86
CA ALA A 158 9.32 7.24 -25.60
C ALA A 158 9.42 6.10 -24.58
N PRO A 159 8.47 5.13 -24.57
CA PRO A 159 8.68 3.88 -23.89
C PRO A 159 9.87 3.19 -24.55
N GLN A 160 11.08 3.42 -24.04
CA GLN A 160 12.13 2.46 -24.29
C GLN A 160 11.72 1.19 -23.54
N ALA A 161 11.81 0.07 -24.25
CA ALA A 161 12.01 -1.22 -23.64
C ALA A 161 13.24 -1.17 -22.72
N ALA A 162 13.08 -0.62 -21.52
CA ALA A 162 14.10 -0.60 -20.47
C ALA A 162 14.27 -2.04 -19.96
N GLY A 163 14.94 -2.87 -20.77
CA GLY A 163 14.65 -4.28 -20.85
C GLY A 163 13.20 -4.47 -21.28
N GLN A 164 12.92 -5.08 -22.43
CA GLN A 164 11.66 -5.81 -22.47
C GLN A 164 11.75 -6.74 -21.26
N GLY A 165 10.84 -6.60 -20.30
CA GLY A 165 10.72 -7.58 -19.24
C GLY A 165 10.40 -8.89 -19.95
N ASP A 166 11.43 -9.58 -20.39
CA ASP A 166 11.36 -10.75 -21.24
C ASP A 166 12.23 -11.82 -20.62
N VAL A 167 12.05 -13.04 -21.11
CA VAL A 167 12.76 -14.19 -20.56
C VAL A 167 14.27 -14.10 -20.83
N GLY A 168 14.70 -13.35 -21.84
CA GLY A 168 16.10 -13.14 -22.20
C GLY A 168 16.82 -12.27 -21.16
N ALA A 169 16.22 -11.17 -20.74
CA ALA A 169 16.76 -10.31 -19.68
C ALA A 169 16.89 -11.05 -18.34
N VAL A 170 15.91 -11.90 -18.01
CA VAL A 170 15.98 -12.77 -16.81
C VAL A 170 17.13 -13.77 -16.95
N ARG A 171 17.28 -14.42 -18.11
CA ARG A 171 18.39 -15.36 -18.38
C ARG A 171 19.76 -14.69 -18.31
N GLU A 172 19.88 -13.44 -18.74
CA GLU A 172 21.13 -12.70 -18.65
C GLU A 172 21.47 -12.40 -17.18
N ALA A 173 20.50 -11.89 -16.40
CA ALA A 173 20.70 -11.64 -14.98
C ALA A 173 21.07 -12.91 -14.20
N LEU A 174 20.56 -14.06 -14.62
CA LEU A 174 20.88 -15.36 -14.02
C LEU A 174 22.36 -15.75 -14.17
N ARG A 175 23.05 -15.31 -15.23
CA ARG A 175 24.46 -15.68 -15.49
C ARG A 175 25.44 -15.13 -14.46
N ASP A 176 25.05 -14.06 -13.77
CA ASP A 176 25.86 -13.35 -12.77
C ASP A 176 25.03 -13.11 -11.50
N ALA A 177 24.27 -14.13 -11.10
CA ALA A 177 23.38 -14.08 -9.94
C ALA A 177 24.08 -14.41 -8.60
N ASP A 178 25.38 -14.67 -8.63
CA ASP A 178 26.14 -15.01 -7.42
C ASP A 178 26.25 -13.82 -6.47
N GLY A 179 26.10 -14.10 -5.18
CA GLY A 179 26.14 -13.11 -4.10
C GLY A 179 24.90 -12.22 -4.02
N GLU A 180 24.82 -11.44 -2.95
CA GLU A 180 23.64 -10.61 -2.62
C GLU A 180 23.24 -9.67 -3.77
N ALA A 181 24.23 -8.97 -4.35
CA ALA A 181 23.99 -8.04 -5.44
C ALA A 181 23.53 -8.74 -6.74
N GLY A 182 24.02 -9.95 -7.01
CA GLY A 182 23.60 -10.75 -8.17
C GLY A 182 22.14 -11.21 -8.03
N VAL A 183 21.79 -11.75 -6.86
CA VAL A 183 20.41 -12.15 -6.53
C VAL A 183 19.45 -10.97 -6.63
N ALA A 184 19.84 -9.79 -6.10
CA ALA A 184 19.01 -8.59 -6.20
C ALA A 184 18.75 -8.16 -7.65
N ARG A 185 19.77 -8.23 -8.53
CA ARG A 185 19.61 -7.96 -9.97
C ARG A 185 18.67 -8.97 -10.64
N LEU A 186 18.80 -10.25 -10.31
CA LEU A 186 17.91 -11.29 -10.83
C LEU A 186 16.46 -11.05 -10.40
N LEU A 187 16.20 -10.76 -9.12
CA LEU A 187 14.86 -10.46 -8.62
C LEU A 187 14.26 -9.21 -9.30
N SER A 188 15.06 -8.16 -9.48
CA SER A 188 14.65 -6.96 -10.22
C SER A 188 14.27 -7.27 -11.68
N ALA A 189 15.04 -8.14 -12.36
CA ALA A 189 14.74 -8.59 -13.72
C ALA A 189 13.44 -9.42 -13.79
N VAL A 190 13.19 -10.29 -12.81
CA VAL A 190 11.93 -11.04 -12.69
C VAL A 190 10.74 -10.12 -12.47
N VAL A 191 10.88 -9.08 -11.63
CA VAL A 191 9.86 -8.04 -11.43
C VAL A 191 9.57 -7.30 -12.73
N ALA A 192 10.61 -6.94 -13.49
CA ALA A 192 10.45 -6.30 -14.80
C ALA A 192 9.69 -7.21 -15.79
N PHE A 193 10.04 -8.50 -15.82
CA PHE A 193 9.35 -9.52 -16.63
C PHE A 193 7.87 -9.65 -16.26
N ALA A 194 7.54 -9.82 -14.99
CA ALA A 194 6.15 -9.91 -14.54
C ALA A 194 5.34 -8.67 -14.97
N ARG A 195 5.90 -7.47 -14.79
CA ARG A 195 5.26 -6.21 -15.18
C ARG A 195 4.99 -6.12 -16.69
N ALA A 196 5.93 -6.57 -17.52
CA ALA A 196 5.76 -6.57 -18.97
C ALA A 196 4.63 -7.50 -19.43
N GLN A 197 4.32 -8.54 -18.64
CA GLN A 197 3.18 -9.43 -18.85
C GLN A 197 1.86 -8.91 -18.25
N GLY A 198 1.85 -7.70 -17.68
CA GLY A 198 0.68 -7.16 -16.98
C GLY A 198 0.40 -7.83 -15.63
N VAL A 199 1.35 -8.58 -15.08
CA VAL A 199 1.23 -9.29 -13.81
C VAL A 199 1.80 -8.42 -12.68
N ASP A 200 1.08 -8.33 -11.55
CA ASP A 200 1.65 -7.77 -10.32
C ASP A 200 2.50 -8.84 -9.60
N PRO A 201 3.83 -8.66 -9.50
CA PRO A 201 4.72 -9.69 -9.00
C PRO A 201 4.55 -9.98 -7.51
N GLU A 202 4.15 -8.99 -6.70
CA GLU A 202 3.92 -9.18 -5.27
C GLU A 202 2.70 -10.08 -5.05
N LEU A 203 1.58 -9.73 -5.69
CA LEU A 203 0.34 -10.50 -5.57
C LEU A 203 0.48 -11.90 -6.17
N ALA A 204 1.15 -12.03 -7.31
CA ALA A 204 1.37 -13.32 -7.95
C ALA A 204 2.19 -14.28 -7.06
N LEU A 205 3.26 -13.79 -6.42
CA LEU A 205 4.07 -14.62 -5.53
C LEU A 205 3.32 -14.96 -4.24
N ARG A 206 2.61 -14.00 -3.63
CA ARG A 206 1.75 -14.27 -2.45
C ARG A 206 0.75 -15.37 -2.71
N ALA A 207 -0.01 -15.27 -3.81
CA ALA A 207 -0.99 -16.27 -4.19
C ALA A 207 -0.35 -17.64 -4.49
N HIS A 208 0.85 -17.68 -5.07
CA HIS A 208 1.59 -18.92 -5.26
C HIS A 208 2.01 -19.55 -3.93
N THR A 209 2.59 -18.76 -3.02
CA THR A 209 3.00 -19.21 -1.69
C THR A 209 1.82 -19.76 -0.90
N ALA A 210 0.68 -19.05 -0.89
CA ALA A 210 -0.54 -19.50 -0.21
C ALA A 210 -1.00 -20.88 -0.70
N ARG A 211 -1.06 -21.09 -2.02
CA ARG A 211 -1.42 -22.40 -2.61
C ARG A 211 -0.43 -23.50 -2.25
N THR A 212 0.87 -23.19 -2.25
CA THR A 212 1.92 -24.15 -1.90
C THR A 212 1.80 -24.60 -0.44
N LEU A 213 1.52 -23.67 0.48
CA LEU A 213 1.30 -23.99 1.89
C LEU A 213 0.05 -24.85 2.09
N GLN A 214 -1.09 -24.46 1.49
CA GLN A 214 -2.33 -25.24 1.53
C GLN A 214 -2.15 -26.66 0.98
N ALA A 215 -1.38 -26.82 -0.11
CA ALA A 215 -1.10 -28.13 -0.69
C ALA A 215 -0.23 -29.01 0.23
N ALA A 216 0.69 -28.42 0.99
CA ALA A 216 1.52 -29.12 1.97
C ALA A 216 0.69 -29.61 3.17
N GLU A 217 -0.28 -28.82 3.63
CA GLU A 217 -1.20 -29.21 4.72
C GLU A 217 -2.14 -30.34 4.31
N ALA A 218 -2.55 -30.39 3.03
CA ALA A 218 -3.42 -31.43 2.50
C ALA A 218 -2.74 -32.79 2.26
N ASN A 219 -1.40 -32.83 2.25
CA ASN A 219 -0.58 -34.04 2.10
C ASN A 219 0.48 -34.10 3.22
N PRO A 220 0.08 -34.49 4.44
CA PRO A 220 0.95 -34.51 5.62
C PRO A 220 2.07 -35.56 5.55
#